data_AF-A0A2R6P220-F1
#
_entry.id   AF-A0A2R6P220-F1
#
_cell.length_a   1.000
_cell.length_b   1.000
_cell.length_c   1.000
_cell.angle_alpha   90.00
_cell.angle_beta   90.00
_cell.angle_gamma   90.00
#
_symmetry.space_group_name_H-M   'P 1'
#
loop_
_entity.id
_entity.type
_entity.pdbx_description
1 polymer ?
#
loop_
_entity_poly.entity_id
_entity_poly.type
_entity_poly.pdbx_seq_one_letter_code
_entity_poly.pdbx_strand_id
1 'polypeptide(L)' 'MKVVLSVLLEAFEFSPSDKDVKWNMSNVSYPSVAPSDTKPAMPLRVKAIKRD' A
#
# COMPACT_ATOMS: atom_id res chain seq x y z
N MET A 1 2.28 9.42 12.93
CA MET A 1 1.22 9.37 11.89
C MET A 1 -0.03 8.64 12.40
N LYS A 2 -0.74 9.18 13.40
CA LYS A 2 -1.96 8.52 13.93
C LYS A 2 -3.23 9.03 13.26
N VAL A 3 -3.38 10.35 13.17
CA VAL A 3 -4.57 11.01 12.58
C VAL A 3 -4.80 10.61 11.13
N VAL A 4 -3.76 10.67 10.29
CA VAL A 4 -3.88 10.30 8.86
C VAL A 4 -4.32 8.84 8.70
N LEU A 5 -3.78 7.93 9.52
CA LEU A 5 -4.15 6.52 9.46
C LEU A 5 -5.63 6.32 9.84
N SER A 6 -6.11 6.96 10.91
CA SER A 6 -7.52 6.91 11.32
C SER A 6 -8.44 7.41 10.21
N VAL A 7 -8.12 8.55 9.58
CA VAL A 7 -8.92 9.11 8.48
C VAL A 7 -8.96 8.16 7.28
N LEU A 8 -7.83 7.53 6.93
CA LEU A 8 -7.77 6.57 5.83
C LEU A 8 -8.60 5.31 6.12
N LEU A 9 -8.53 4.78 7.34
CA LEU A 9 -9.30 3.60 7.75
C LEU A 9 -10.81 3.86 7.82
N GLU A 10 -11.23 5.10 8.14
CA GLU A 10 -12.64 5.50 8.12
C GLU A 10 -13.19 5.77 6.71
N ALA A 11 -12.31 5.99 5.72
CA ALA A 11 -12.70 6.37 4.37
C ALA A 11 -12.54 5.24 3.35
N PHE A 12 -11.62 4.31 3.60
CA PHE A 12 -11.25 3.29 2.63
C PHE A 12 -11.16 1.90 3.24
N GLU A 13 -11.57 0.91 2.45
CA GLU A 13 -11.26 -0.50 2.66
C GLU A 13 -9.96 -0.84 1.92
N PHE A 14 -9.04 -1.53 2.62
CA PHE A 14 -7.76 -1.95 2.08
C PHE A 14 -7.71 -3.47 1.98
N SER A 15 -7.22 -3.99 0.87
CA SER A 15 -6.99 -5.43 0.70
C SER A 15 -5.68 -5.72 -0.05
N PRO A 16 -5.12 -6.93 0.09
CA PRO A 16 -3.93 -7.33 -0.66
C PRO A 16 -4.14 -7.18 -2.17
N SER A 17 -3.08 -6.82 -2.89
CA SER A 17 -3.11 -6.88 -4.35
C SER A 17 -2.98 -8.32 -4.83
N ASP A 18 -3.52 -8.64 -6.01
CA ASP A 18 -3.37 -9.97 -6.63
C ASP A 18 -1.98 -10.18 -7.26
N LYS A 19 -1.07 -9.23 -7.03
CA LYS A 19 0.28 -9.24 -7.55
C LYS A 19 1.23 -9.72 -6.46
N ASP A 20 2.23 -10.49 -6.86
CA ASP A 20 3.31 -10.89 -5.95
C ASP A 20 4.08 -9.66 -5.47
N VAL A 21 4.10 -9.43 -4.16
CA VAL A 21 4.78 -8.29 -3.54
C VAL A 21 6.14 -8.76 -3.04
N LYS A 22 7.20 -8.17 -3.59
CA LYS A 22 8.57 -8.44 -3.20
C LYS A 22 9.15 -7.27 -2.42
N TRP A 23 9.99 -7.58 -1.45
CA TRP A 23 10.72 -6.59 -0.69
C TRP A 23 12.09 -6.34 -1.32
N ASN A 24 12.31 -5.13 -1.81
CA ASN A 24 13.59 -4.71 -2.35
C ASN A 24 14.49 -4.27 -1.19
N MET A 25 15.60 -4.98 -0.99
CA MET A 25 16.61 -4.67 0.02
C MET A 25 17.60 -3.65 -0.53
N SER A 26 17.27 -2.35 -0.38
CA SER A 26 18.17 -1.24 -0.74
C SER A 26 18.63 -0.49 0.52
N ASN A 27 19.21 0.71 0.37
CA ASN A 27 19.48 1.60 1.51
C ASN A 27 18.22 1.87 2.35
N VAL A 28 17.04 1.80 1.73
CA VAL A 28 15.74 1.73 2.41
C VAL A 28 14.98 0.51 1.88
N SER A 29 14.46 -0.33 2.75
CA SER A 29 13.64 -1.48 2.33
C SER A 29 12.24 -1.03 1.94
N TYR A 30 11.77 -1.41 0.75
CA TYR A 30 10.42 -1.07 0.28
C TYR A 30 9.79 -2.22 -0.51
N PRO A 31 8.45 -2.34 -0.50
CA PRO A 31 7.75 -3.30 -1.32
C PRO A 31 7.56 -2.81 -2.75
N SER A 32 7.57 -3.73 -3.71
CA SER A 32 7.28 -3.49 -5.11
C SER A 32 6.68 -4.73 -5.77
N VAL A 33 6.16 -4.58 -6.99
CA VAL A 33 5.65 -5.71 -7.79
C VAL A 33 6.76 -6.31 -8.68
N ALA A 34 7.81 -5.54 -9.00
CA ALA A 34 8.90 -5.98 -9.86
C ALA A 34 10.24 -5.75 -9.15
N PRO A 35 11.15 -6.74 -9.10
CA PRO A 35 12.47 -6.59 -8.48
C PRO A 35 13.32 -5.45 -9.05
N SER A 36 13.11 -5.11 -10.33
CA SER A 36 13.78 -4.00 -11.01
C SER A 36 13.14 -2.64 -10.76
N ASP A 37 12.00 -2.57 -10.06
CA ASP A 37 11.32 -1.32 -9.77
C ASP A 37 12.09 -0.54 -8.70
N THR A 38 12.61 0.61 -9.12
CA THR A 38 13.39 1.52 -8.28
C THR A 38 12.51 2.52 -7.55
N LYS A 39 11.20 2.53 -7.82
CA LYS A 39 10.26 3.43 -7.17
C LYS A 39 9.67 2.78 -5.92
N PRO A 40 9.84 3.37 -4.72
CA PRO A 40 9.15 2.92 -3.53
C PRO A 40 7.63 3.01 -3.70
N ALA A 41 6.94 1.93 -3.37
CA ALA A 41 5.49 1.82 -3.44
C ALA A 41 4.96 0.99 -2.26
N MET A 42 3.63 0.93 -2.12
CA MET A 42 2.93 -0.02 -1.25
C MET A 42 1.78 -0.62 -2.04
N PRO A 43 2.00 -1.74 -2.76
CA PRO A 43 0.98 -2.32 -3.62
C PRO A 43 -0.19 -2.85 -2.79
N LEU A 44 -1.32 -2.14 -2.84
CA LEU A 44 -2.56 -2.48 -2.15
C LEU A 44 -3.75 -2.16 -3.05
N ARG A 45 -4.84 -2.90 -2.88
CA ARG A 45 -6.15 -2.51 -3.39
C ARG A 45 -6.78 -1.56 -2.38
N VAL A 46 -7.35 -0.47 -2.89
CA VAL A 46 -8.02 0.55 -2.08
C VAL A 46 -9.39 0.80 -2.68
N LYS A 47 -10.43 0.74 -1.84
CA LYS A 47 -11.82 0.98 -2.24
C LYS A 47 -12.42 2.02 -1.31
N ALA A 48 -13.03 3.06 -1.87
CA ALA A 48 -13.77 4.03 -1.08
C ALA A 48 -15.00 3.38 -0.45
N ILE A 49 -15.19 3.61 0.85
CA ILE A 49 -16.38 3.18 1.57
C ILE A 49 -17.50 4.18 1.25
N LYS A 50 -18.68 3.68 0.91
CA LYS A 50 -19.87 4.51 0.72
C LYS A 50 -20.41 4.85 2.11
N ARG A 51 -20.58 6.14 2.39
CA ARG A 51 -21.23 6.61 3.62
C ARG A 51 -22.71 6.82 3.31
N ASP A 52 -23.56 6.24 4.15
CA ASP A 52 -25.02 6.45 4.11
C ASP A 52 -25.40 7.84 4.62
#